data_AF-T0SI12-F1
#
_entry.id   AF-T0SI12-F1
#
_cell.length_a   1.000
_cell.length_b   1.000
_cell.length_c   1.000
_cell.angle_alpha   90.00
_cell.angle_beta   90.00
_cell.angle_gamma   90.00
#
_symmetry.space_group_name_H-M   'P 1'
#
loop_
_entity.id
_entity.type
_entity.pdbx_description
1 polymer ?
#
loop_
_entity_poly.entity_id
_entity_poly.type
_entity_poly.pdbx_seq_one_letter_code
_entity_poly.pdbx_strand_id
1 'polypeptide(L)'
;MRDLIIDNIRKTITTSAQGCETEEMKNEMLEELEMFEGISMDEHQAIEIGSIIELETNSRVATYFISPANSGSILNIKGQSILVVSIFSALGAELMGKVVGESIELVTAAGIRVYKVVSIN
;
A
#
# COMPACT_ATOMS: atom_id res chain seq x y z
N MET A 1 -0.96 7.17 12.72
CA MET A 1 -0.13 6.05 12.20
C MET A 1 0.16 6.27 10.72
N ARG A 2 -0.88 6.56 9.95
CA ARG A 2 -0.83 6.90 8.53
C ARG A 2 0.18 7.99 8.16
N ASP A 3 0.19 9.12 8.87
CA ASP A 3 1.16 10.20 8.62
C ASP A 3 2.61 9.71 8.72
N LEU A 4 2.90 8.90 9.74
CA LEU A 4 4.25 8.35 9.94
C LEU A 4 4.65 7.35 8.84
N ILE A 5 3.68 6.65 8.23
CA ILE A 5 3.92 5.79 7.08
C ILE A 5 4.20 6.64 5.84
N ILE A 6 3.34 7.62 5.57
CA ILE A 6 3.48 8.53 4.41
C ILE A 6 4.81 9.27 4.50
N ASP A 7 5.18 9.82 5.66
CA ASP A 7 6.45 10.51 5.86
C ASP A 7 7.65 9.60 5.64
N ASN A 8 7.57 8.33 6.06
CA ASN A 8 8.64 7.37 5.84
C ASN A 8 8.79 7.01 4.35
N ILE A 9 7.67 6.81 3.66
CA ILE A 9 7.66 6.56 2.21
C ILE A 9 8.21 7.77 1.46
N ARG A 10 7.74 8.99 1.78
CA ARG A 10 8.26 10.24 1.20
C ARG A 10 9.75 10.38 1.39
N LYS A 11 10.25 10.12 2.60
CA LYS A 11 11.68 10.17 2.90
C LYS A 11 12.47 9.16 2.07
N THR A 12 11.93 7.95 1.91
CA THR A 12 12.54 6.88 1.12
C THR A 12 12.61 7.26 -0.36
N ILE A 13 11.50 7.71 -0.95
CA ILE A 13 11.42 8.16 -2.34
C ILE A 13 12.37 9.34 -2.58
N THR A 14 12.36 10.35 -1.71
CA THR A 14 13.24 11.53 -1.83
C THR A 14 14.72 11.15 -1.80
N THR A 15 15.10 10.23 -0.90
CA THR A 15 16.48 9.75 -0.78
C THR A 15 16.92 9.02 -2.05
N SER A 16 16.04 8.17 -2.60
CA SER A 16 16.31 7.44 -3.83
C SER A 16 16.35 8.37 -5.07
N ALA A 17 15.50 9.41 -5.12
CA ALA A 17 15.46 10.37 -6.22
C ALA A 17 16.73 11.26 -6.27
N GLN A 18 17.30 11.61 -5.11
CA GLN A 18 18.57 12.34 -5.01
C GLN A 18 19.77 11.53 -5.55
N GLY A 19 19.65 10.20 -5.59
CA GLY A 19 20.66 9.31 -6.16
C GLY A 19 20.45 8.94 -7.62
N CYS A 20 19.38 9.42 -8.27
CA CYS A 20 19.11 9.15 -9.68
C CYS A 20 19.94 10.06 -10.59
N GLU A 21 20.49 9.47 -11.65
CA GLU A 21 21.32 10.18 -12.63
C GLU A 21 20.49 10.75 -13.80
N THR A 22 19.26 10.29 -14.00
CA THR A 22 18.39 10.67 -15.12
C THR A 22 17.17 11.47 -14.65
N GLU A 23 16.82 12.52 -15.41
CA GLU A 23 15.65 13.35 -15.12
C GLU A 23 14.33 12.59 -15.36
N GLU A 24 14.28 11.58 -16.22
CA GLU A 24 13.09 10.73 -16.40
C GLU A 24 12.75 9.93 -15.13
N MET A 25 13.71 9.21 -14.54
CA MET A 25 13.47 8.46 -13.30
C MET A 25 13.09 9.38 -12.15
N LYS A 26 13.70 10.57 -12.10
CA LYS A 26 13.37 11.58 -11.09
C LYS A 26 11.94 12.10 -11.25
N ASN A 27 11.47 12.31 -12.48
CA ASN A 27 10.09 12.72 -12.75
C ASN A 27 9.09 11.63 -12.36
N GLU A 28 9.34 10.36 -12.69
CA GLU A 28 8.48 9.24 -12.26
C GLU A 28 8.33 9.22 -10.72
N MET A 29 9.42 9.43 -10.00
CA MET A 29 9.40 9.46 -8.53
C MET A 29 8.71 10.70 -7.94
N LEU A 30 8.71 11.82 -8.67
CA LEU A 30 7.98 13.04 -8.28
C LEU A 30 6.48 12.88 -8.52
N GLU A 31 6.08 12.24 -9.63
CA GLU A 31 4.68 11.90 -9.89
C GLU A 31 4.12 10.98 -8.79
N GLU A 32 4.90 9.99 -8.33
CA GLU A 32 4.53 9.16 -7.18
C GLU A 32 4.28 10.00 -5.91
N LEU A 33 5.09 11.03 -5.65
CA LEU A 33 4.93 11.93 -4.50
C LEU A 33 3.66 12.76 -4.59
N GLU A 34 3.32 13.28 -5.77
CA GLU A 34 2.09 14.05 -6.00
C GLU A 34 0.84 13.20 -5.72
N MET A 35 0.85 11.91 -6.09
CA MET A 35 -0.26 11.00 -5.78
C MET A 35 -0.50 10.84 -4.27
N PHE A 36 0.52 11.00 -3.43
CA PHE A 36 0.37 10.97 -1.97
C PHE A 36 -0.23 12.27 -1.40
N GLU A 37 -0.02 13.41 -2.05
CA GLU A 37 -0.53 14.70 -1.58
C GLU A 37 -2.04 14.86 -1.77
N GLY A 38 -2.62 14.12 -2.73
CA GLY A 38 -4.06 14.12 -3.00
C GLY A 38 -4.92 13.23 -2.10
N ILE A 39 -4.33 12.48 -1.15
CA ILE A 39 -5.07 11.49 -0.34
C ILE A 39 -5.86 12.18 0.78
N SER A 40 -7.20 11.98 0.78
CA SER A 40 -8.10 12.49 1.82
C SER A 40 -7.87 11.81 3.19
N MET A 41 -8.15 12.54 4.27
CA MET A 41 -8.03 12.12 5.67
C MET A 41 -9.33 11.60 6.28
N ASP A 42 -10.37 11.40 5.47
CA ASP A 42 -11.66 10.90 5.93
C ASP A 42 -11.64 9.39 6.25
N GLU A 43 -12.58 8.93 7.08
CA GLU A 43 -12.78 7.51 7.32
C GLU A 43 -13.13 6.80 6.02
N HIS A 44 -12.26 5.88 5.61
CA HIS A 44 -12.40 5.12 4.38
C HIS A 44 -13.47 4.02 4.56
N GLN A 45 -14.61 4.18 3.89
CA GLN A 45 -15.63 3.11 3.83
C GLN A 45 -15.22 1.95 2.91
N ALA A 46 -14.29 2.21 1.99
CA ALA A 46 -13.75 1.26 1.04
C ALA A 46 -12.23 1.46 0.90
N ILE A 47 -11.53 0.43 0.44
CA ILE A 47 -10.08 0.47 0.26
C ILE A 47 -9.71 1.47 -0.85
N GLU A 48 -8.86 2.43 -0.52
CA GLU A 48 -8.31 3.40 -1.45
C GLU A 48 -6.82 3.67 -1.21
N ILE A 49 -6.23 4.55 -2.03
CA ILE A 49 -4.81 4.92 -1.88
C ILE A 49 -4.63 5.58 -0.52
N GLY A 50 -3.64 5.12 0.25
CA GLY A 50 -3.35 5.60 1.60
C GLY A 50 -4.05 4.83 2.71
N SER A 51 -4.99 3.93 2.39
CA SER A 51 -5.63 3.09 3.41
C SER A 51 -4.62 2.16 4.09
N ILE A 52 -4.76 2.03 5.42
CA ILE A 52 -4.15 0.97 6.21
C ILE A 52 -5.20 -0.10 6.41
N ILE A 53 -4.95 -1.28 5.86
CA ILE A 53 -5.90 -2.39 5.88
C ILE A 53 -5.33 -3.59 6.62
N GLU A 54 -6.21 -4.40 7.17
CA GLU A 54 -5.86 -5.74 7.64
C GLU A 54 -6.53 -6.78 6.76
N LEU A 55 -5.71 -7.72 6.28
CA LEU A 55 -6.20 -8.85 5.50
C LEU A 55 -5.97 -10.14 6.27
N GLU A 56 -6.99 -10.99 6.30
CA GLU A 56 -6.89 -12.35 6.79
C GLU A 56 -6.65 -13.32 5.63
N THR A 57 -5.62 -14.16 5.74
CA THR A 57 -5.37 -15.27 4.82
C THR A 57 -4.78 -16.45 5.58
N ASN A 58 -5.25 -17.67 5.34
CA ASN A 58 -4.80 -18.89 6.03
C ASN A 58 -4.78 -18.74 7.58
N SER A 59 -5.82 -18.15 8.17
CA SER A 59 -5.93 -17.84 9.61
C SER A 59 -4.85 -16.90 10.16
N ARG A 60 -4.18 -16.13 9.31
CA ARG A 60 -3.21 -15.11 9.71
C ARG A 60 -3.71 -13.74 9.26
N VAL A 61 -3.61 -12.77 10.16
CA VAL A 61 -3.89 -11.36 9.87
C VAL A 61 -2.57 -10.63 9.66
N ALA A 62 -2.47 -9.86 8.59
CA ALA A 62 -1.35 -8.98 8.34
C ALA A 62 -1.84 -7.57 7.97
N THR A 63 -1.05 -6.57 8.36
CA THR A 63 -1.33 -5.16 8.09
C THR A 63 -0.66 -4.73 6.79
N TYR A 64 -1.42 -4.06 5.93
CA TYR A 64 -0.96 -3.56 4.65
C TYR A 64 -1.22 -2.06 4.54
N PHE A 65 -0.37 -1.37 3.81
CA PHE A 65 -0.57 0.02 3.40
C PHE A 65 -0.73 0.07 1.89
N ILE A 66 -1.84 0.64 1.44
CA ILE A 66 -2.13 0.79 0.01
C ILE A 66 -1.46 2.05 -0.52
N SER A 67 -0.66 1.86 -1.55
CA SER A 67 0.27 2.88 -2.07
C SER A 67 0.16 2.95 -3.58
N PRO A 68 0.36 4.12 -4.21
CA PRO A 68 0.58 4.18 -5.65
C PRO A 68 1.94 3.56 -6.01
N ALA A 69 2.94 3.71 -5.11
CA ALA A 69 4.34 3.37 -5.31
C ALA A 69 4.82 2.19 -4.44
N ASN A 70 6.06 1.73 -4.66
CA ASN A 70 6.84 0.91 -3.71
C ASN A 70 6.18 -0.41 -3.21
N SER A 71 5.64 -1.22 -4.14
CA SER A 71 5.16 -2.57 -3.80
C SER A 71 6.26 -3.45 -3.20
N GLY A 72 5.94 -4.21 -2.15
CA GLY A 72 6.79 -5.29 -1.62
C GLY A 72 7.78 -4.87 -0.52
N SER A 73 7.77 -3.61 -0.11
CA SER A 73 8.55 -3.13 1.03
C SER A 73 7.85 -3.43 2.36
N ILE A 74 8.62 -3.72 3.41
CA ILE A 74 8.11 -3.86 4.78
C ILE A 74 8.56 -2.63 5.57
N LEU A 75 7.58 -1.87 6.06
CA LEU A 75 7.81 -0.75 6.97
C LEU A 75 7.67 -1.24 8.41
N ASN A 76 8.65 -0.93 9.25
CA ASN A 76 8.57 -1.19 10.68
C ASN A 76 8.27 0.12 11.40
N ILE A 77 7.01 0.31 11.78
CA ILE A 77 6.52 1.53 12.42
C ILE A 77 6.06 1.19 13.82
N LYS A 78 6.70 1.79 14.84
CA LYS A 78 6.37 1.57 16.26
C LYS A 78 6.33 0.08 16.67
N GLY A 79 7.18 -0.75 16.07
CA GLY A 79 7.24 -2.20 16.34
C GLY A 79 6.22 -3.05 15.59
N GLN A 80 5.39 -2.44 14.72
CA GLN A 80 4.47 -3.15 13.83
C GLN A 80 5.06 -3.21 12.42
N SER A 81 5.07 -4.40 11.83
CA SER A 81 5.43 -4.61 10.44
C SER A 81 4.22 -4.36 9.54
N ILE A 82 4.38 -3.48 8.56
CA ILE A 82 3.34 -3.05 7.62
C ILE A 82 3.87 -3.31 6.21
N LEU A 83 3.15 -4.13 5.44
CA LEU A 83 3.51 -4.44 4.06
C LEU A 83 2.97 -3.37 3.12
N VAL A 84 3.83 -2.77 2.30
CA VAL A 84 3.41 -1.82 1.28
C VAL A 84 2.95 -2.57 0.04
N VAL A 85 1.71 -2.31 -0.39
CA VAL A 85 1.10 -2.91 -1.58
C VAL A 85 0.80 -1.80 -2.56
N SER A 86 1.38 -1.90 -3.76
CA SER A 86 1.02 -0.98 -4.84
C SER A 86 -0.36 -1.30 -5.39
N ILE A 87 -1.17 -0.29 -5.69
CA ILE A 87 -2.43 -0.42 -6.44
C ILE A 87 -2.23 -1.04 -7.83
N PHE A 88 -1.00 -0.98 -8.38
CA PHE A 88 -0.64 -1.57 -9.66
C PHE A 88 -0.20 -3.04 -9.54
N SER A 89 -0.11 -3.58 -8.32
CA SER A 89 0.16 -5.01 -8.10
C SER A 89 -1.10 -5.85 -8.28
N ALA A 90 -0.94 -7.15 -8.58
CA ALA A 90 -2.06 -8.07 -8.73
C ALA A 90 -2.96 -8.12 -7.48
N LEU A 91 -2.38 -8.03 -6.28
CA LEU A 91 -3.14 -7.95 -5.04
C LEU A 91 -3.83 -6.58 -4.89
N GLY A 92 -3.10 -5.49 -5.14
CA GLY A 92 -3.64 -4.13 -5.00
C GLY A 92 -4.82 -3.87 -5.92
N ALA A 93 -4.74 -4.29 -7.18
CA ALA A 93 -5.79 -4.11 -8.17
C ALA A 93 -7.11 -4.77 -7.75
N GLU A 94 -7.06 -5.98 -7.18
CA GLU A 94 -8.24 -6.71 -6.70
C GLU A 94 -8.85 -6.11 -5.43
N LEU A 95 -8.03 -5.43 -4.60
CA LEU A 95 -8.45 -4.85 -3.33
C LEU A 95 -9.16 -3.49 -3.48
N MET A 96 -8.89 -2.75 -4.56
CA MET A 96 -9.43 -1.40 -4.73
C MET A 96 -10.97 -1.38 -4.65
N GLY A 97 -11.50 -0.49 -3.81
CA GLY A 97 -12.94 -0.32 -3.62
C GLY A 97 -13.62 -1.42 -2.80
N LYS A 98 -12.90 -2.44 -2.33
CA LYS A 98 -13.45 -3.46 -1.43
C LYS A 98 -13.78 -2.86 -0.07
N VAL A 99 -14.76 -3.45 0.62
CA VAL A 99 -15.18 -3.01 1.95
C VAL A 99 -14.92 -4.10 2.99
N VAL A 100 -14.99 -3.73 4.28
CA VAL A 100 -14.81 -4.68 5.39
C VAL A 100 -15.79 -5.85 5.26
N GLY A 101 -15.28 -7.06 5.41
CA GLY A 101 -16.03 -8.30 5.32
C GLY A 101 -16.01 -8.96 3.94
N GLU A 102 -15.64 -8.24 2.89
CA GLU A 102 -15.48 -8.82 1.55
C GLU A 102 -14.18 -9.63 1.42
N SER A 103 -14.18 -10.55 0.45
CA SER A 103 -13.03 -11.37 0.13
C SER A 103 -12.65 -11.24 -1.34
N ILE A 104 -11.37 -11.45 -1.62
CA ILE A 104 -10.82 -11.57 -2.97
C ILE A 104 -10.10 -12.91 -3.14
N GLU A 105 -10.04 -13.39 -4.37
CA GLU A 105 -9.28 -14.57 -4.75
C GLU A 105 -8.13 -14.15 -5.65
N LEU A 106 -6.90 -14.39 -5.19
CA LEU A 106 -5.71 -14.10 -5.95
C LEU A 106 -5.13 -15.40 -6.51
N VAL A 107 -5.04 -15.49 -7.84
CA VAL A 107 -4.36 -16.60 -8.51
C VAL A 107 -2.85 -16.39 -8.41
N THR A 108 -2.16 -17.35 -7.81
CA THR A 108 -0.70 -17.35 -7.67
C THR A 108 -0.11 -18.60 -8.31
N ALA A 109 1.21 -18.63 -8.50
CA ALA A 109 1.91 -19.85 -8.94
C ALA A 109 1.70 -21.05 -8.00
N ALA A 110 1.38 -20.80 -6.73
CA ALA A 110 1.10 -21.82 -5.72
C ALA A 110 -0.40 -22.20 -5.63
N GLY A 111 -1.24 -21.67 -6.53
CA GLY A 111 -2.69 -21.85 -6.53
C GLY A 111 -3.46 -20.60 -6.09
N ILE A 112 -4.75 -20.79 -5.81
CA ILE A 112 -5.66 -19.70 -5.41
C ILE A 112 -5.44 -19.38 -3.93
N ARG A 113 -5.23 -18.10 -3.63
CA ARG A 113 -5.17 -17.59 -2.26
C ARG A 113 -6.33 -16.64 -2.00
N VAL A 114 -7.07 -16.90 -0.94
CA VAL A 114 -8.18 -16.05 -0.50
C VAL A 114 -7.68 -15.05 0.53
N TYR A 115 -8.05 -13.78 0.38
CA TYR A 115 -7.87 -12.73 1.37
C TYR A 115 -9.21 -12.15 1.76
N LYS A 116 -9.45 -11.96 3.06
CA LYS A 116 -10.64 -11.29 3.59
C LYS A 116 -10.25 -9.94 4.19
N VAL A 117 -11.01 -8.89 3.88
CA VAL A 117 -10.83 -7.56 4.47
C VAL A 117 -11.38 -7.55 5.89
N VAL A 118 -10.50 -7.33 6.87
CA VAL A 118 -10.85 -7.33 8.31
C VAL A 118 -11.09 -5.91 8.81
N SER A 119 -10.26 -4.96 8.40
CA SER A 119 -10.36 -3.55 8.80
C SER A 119 -9.79 -2.63 7.73
N ILE A 120 -10.25 -1.37 7.72
CA ILE A 120 -9.78 -0.28 6.86
C ILE A 120 -9.65 0.97 7.75
N ASN A 121 -8.50 1.65 7.71
CA ASN A 121 -8.19 2.85 8.49
C ASN A 121 -7.40 3.88 7.67
#